data_AF-H6UZQ3-F1
#
_entry.id   AF-H6UZQ3-F1
#
_cell.length_a   1.000
_cell.length_b   1.000
_cell.length_c   1.000
_cell.angle_alpha   90.00
_cell.angle_beta   90.00
_cell.angle_gamma   90.00
#
_symmetry.space_group_name_H-M   'P 1'
#
loop_
_entity.id
_entity.type
_entity.pdbx_description
1 polymer ?
#
loop_
_entity_poly.entity_id
_entity_poly.type
_entity_poly.pdbx_seq_one_letter_code
_entity_poly.pdbx_strand_id
1 'polypeptide(L)'
;RFQYLPYQYLNHDGEITGNAGNDWFFDKMSNLGFEHTGFHKGFDPVLQIRYHSVLDLKDKTADDIIKNMDGLRKRNTKKVKKNGVKVRYLSEEELPIFRSFMEDTSESKAFADRDDKFYYNRLKYYKDRVLVPLAYINFD
;
A
#
# COMPACT_ATOMS: atom_id res chain seq x y z
N ARG A 1 -16.91 -1.75 -13.09
CA ARG A 1 -16.15 -0.71 -12.35
C ARG A 1 -16.13 -1.13 -10.89
N PHE A 2 -14.96 -1.18 -10.25
CA PHE A 2 -14.86 -1.45 -8.81
C PHE A 2 -15.20 -0.18 -8.03
N GLN A 3 -15.98 -0.31 -6.97
CA GLN A 3 -16.38 0.82 -6.13
C GLN A 3 -15.44 0.92 -4.93
N TYR A 4 -14.77 2.07 -4.78
CA TYR A 4 -13.95 2.33 -3.59
C TYR A 4 -14.82 2.97 -2.50
N LEU A 5 -15.54 2.14 -1.75
CA LEU A 5 -16.49 2.55 -0.71
C LEU A 5 -16.18 1.82 0.61
N PRO A 6 -15.86 2.54 1.70
CA PRO A 6 -15.60 1.91 2.99
C PRO A 6 -16.85 1.21 3.56
N TYR A 7 -16.67 0.03 4.15
CA TYR A 7 -17.72 -0.72 4.83
C TYR A 7 -17.56 -0.65 6.36
N GLN A 8 -16.42 -1.10 6.88
CA GLN A 8 -16.10 -1.10 8.30
C GLN A 8 -14.66 -0.64 8.51
N TYR A 9 -14.40 -0.13 9.72
CA TYR A 9 -13.07 0.20 10.20
C TYR A 9 -12.63 -0.84 11.22
N LEU A 10 -11.37 -1.25 11.14
CA LEU A 10 -10.78 -2.25 12.01
C LEU A 10 -9.44 -1.75 12.56
N ASN A 11 -9.04 -2.25 13.73
CA ASN A 11 -7.65 -2.16 14.17
C ASN A 11 -6.79 -3.27 13.51
N HIS A 12 -5.47 -3.22 13.73
CA HIS A 12 -4.54 -4.19 13.16
C HIS A 12 -4.63 -5.60 13.80
N ASP A 13 -5.36 -5.74 14.90
CA ASP A 13 -5.68 -7.03 15.54
C ASP A 13 -6.93 -7.69 14.91
N GLY A 14 -7.58 -7.01 13.96
CA GLY A 14 -8.75 -7.52 13.23
C GLY A 14 -10.07 -7.28 13.95
N GLU A 15 -10.08 -6.46 15.00
CA GLU A 15 -11.29 -6.08 15.73
C GLU A 15 -11.97 -4.90 15.04
N ILE A 16 -13.30 -4.93 14.94
CA ILE A 16 -14.09 -3.85 14.34
C ILE A 16 -14.11 -2.67 15.31
N THR A 17 -13.63 -1.52 14.85
CA THR A 17 -13.59 -0.26 15.60
C THR A 17 -14.70 0.70 15.19
N GLY A 18 -15.36 0.45 14.06
CA GLY A 18 -16.51 1.24 13.63
C GLY A 18 -17.15 0.75 12.33
N ASN A 19 -18.36 1.22 12.07
CA ASN A 19 -19.08 1.04 10.81
C ASN A 19 -18.99 2.35 9.99
N ALA A 20 -18.76 2.26 8.68
CA ALA A 20 -18.64 3.43 7.81
C ALA A 20 -19.99 4.06 7.39
N GLY A 21 -21.11 3.49 7.82
CA GLY A 21 -22.47 3.95 7.52
C GLY A 21 -22.99 3.55 6.15
N ASN A 22 -22.37 2.58 5.47
CA ASN A 22 -22.66 2.23 4.07
C ASN A 22 -23.36 0.88 3.89
N ASP A 23 -23.93 0.30 4.95
CA ASP A 23 -24.60 -1.00 4.90
C ASP A 23 -25.79 -1.01 3.91
N TRP A 24 -26.48 0.13 3.77
CA TRP A 24 -27.56 0.33 2.80
C TRP A 24 -27.17 0.01 1.35
N PHE A 25 -25.88 0.09 1.03
CA PHE A 25 -25.36 -0.12 -0.31
C PHE A 25 -25.59 -1.55 -0.79
N PHE A 26 -25.50 -2.55 0.09
CA PHE A 26 -25.70 -3.95 -0.27
C PHE A 26 -27.15 -4.19 -0.71
N ASP A 27 -28.13 -3.68 0.05
CA ASP A 27 -29.54 -3.77 -0.30
C ASP A 27 -29.84 -3.02 -1.60
N LYS A 28 -29.25 -1.83 -1.77
CA LYS A 28 -29.45 -1.05 -3.00
C LYS A 28 -28.95 -1.81 -4.23
N MET A 29 -27.77 -2.43 -4.14
CA MET A 29 -27.20 -3.21 -5.24
C MET A 29 -27.99 -4.48 -5.50
N SER A 30 -28.42 -5.19 -4.46
CA SER A 30 -29.28 -6.37 -4.58
C SER A 30 -30.61 -6.04 -5.28
N ASN A 31 -31.27 -4.94 -4.89
CA ASN A 31 -32.52 -4.48 -5.52
C ASN A 31 -32.35 -4.09 -7.00
N LEU A 32 -31.12 -3.74 -7.43
CA LEU A 32 -30.79 -3.45 -8.82
C LEU A 32 -30.33 -4.70 -9.60
N GLY A 33 -30.36 -5.88 -8.98
CA GLY A 33 -29.97 -7.15 -9.61
C GLY A 33 -28.47 -7.47 -9.55
N PHE A 34 -27.69 -6.76 -8.72
CA PHE A 34 -26.28 -7.08 -8.51
C PHE A 34 -26.10 -8.04 -7.33
N GLU A 35 -25.36 -9.11 -7.55
CA GLU A 35 -25.03 -10.10 -6.53
C GLU A 35 -23.71 -9.78 -5.85
N HIS A 36 -23.72 -9.67 -4.52
CA HIS A 36 -22.50 -9.51 -3.73
C HIS A 36 -21.77 -10.85 -3.64
N THR A 37 -20.50 -10.89 -4.05
CA THR A 37 -19.68 -12.12 -4.09
C THR A 37 -19.17 -12.58 -2.72
N GLY A 38 -19.60 -11.91 -1.64
CA GLY A 38 -19.28 -12.27 -0.27
C GLY A 38 -18.07 -11.53 0.31
N PHE A 39 -17.87 -11.70 1.61
CA PHE A 39 -16.83 -10.99 2.37
C PHE A 39 -15.48 -11.73 2.31
N HIS A 40 -14.90 -11.89 1.12
CA HIS A 40 -13.64 -12.58 0.92
C HIS A 40 -12.43 -11.93 1.63
N LYS A 41 -11.47 -12.76 2.06
CA LYS A 41 -10.20 -12.34 2.70
C LYS A 41 -9.03 -12.96 1.93
N GLY A 42 -7.81 -12.49 2.21
CA GLY A 42 -6.60 -12.95 1.53
C GLY A 42 -6.40 -12.32 0.15
N PHE A 43 -5.35 -12.77 -0.53
CA PHE A 43 -4.96 -12.29 -1.86
C PHE A 43 -5.58 -13.17 -2.93
N ASP A 44 -6.63 -12.67 -3.57
CA ASP A 44 -7.26 -13.32 -4.73
C ASP A 44 -6.54 -12.87 -6.01
N PRO A 45 -6.28 -13.75 -6.98
CA PRO A 45 -5.57 -13.40 -8.21
C PRO A 45 -6.35 -12.42 -9.10
N VAL A 46 -7.69 -12.37 -8.97
CA VAL A 46 -8.58 -11.56 -9.80
C VAL A 46 -9.17 -10.38 -9.01
N LEU A 47 -9.60 -10.62 -7.78
CA LEU A 47 -10.28 -9.61 -6.96
C LEU A 47 -9.30 -8.61 -6.34
N GLN A 48 -9.73 -7.35 -6.23
CA GLN A 48 -8.98 -6.36 -5.48
C GLN A 48 -9.02 -6.68 -3.97
N ILE A 49 -7.91 -6.41 -3.28
CA ILE A 49 -7.85 -6.55 -1.82
C ILE A 49 -8.86 -5.60 -1.16
N ARG A 50 -9.58 -6.09 -0.14
CA ARG A 50 -10.65 -5.33 0.53
C ARG A 50 -10.23 -4.62 1.83
N TYR A 51 -9.06 -4.97 2.36
CA TYR A 51 -8.53 -4.43 3.61
C TYR A 51 -7.31 -3.57 3.31
N HIS A 52 -7.37 -2.28 3.66
CA HIS A 52 -6.27 -1.33 3.50
C HIS A 52 -5.80 -0.83 4.87
N SER A 53 -4.49 -0.86 5.12
CA SER A 53 -3.89 -0.17 6.27
C SER A 53 -3.68 1.29 5.90
N VAL A 54 -4.54 2.18 6.41
CA VAL A 54 -4.53 3.61 6.08
C VAL A 54 -4.01 4.44 7.25
N LEU A 55 -3.05 5.32 6.99
CA LEU A 55 -2.58 6.32 7.95
C LEU A 55 -3.20 7.67 7.61
N ASP A 56 -4.07 8.17 8.49
CA ASP A 56 -4.64 9.50 8.36
C ASP A 56 -3.61 10.58 8.71
N LEU A 57 -3.36 11.50 7.77
CA LEU A 57 -2.41 12.61 7.89
C LEU A 57 -3.10 13.96 8.07
N LYS A 58 -4.44 14.00 8.08
CA LYS A 58 -5.19 15.24 8.17
C LYS A 58 -4.81 15.99 9.46
N ASP A 59 -4.42 17.25 9.29
CA ASP A 59 -4.07 18.19 10.35
C ASP A 59 -2.94 17.69 11.29
N LYS A 60 -2.03 16.84 10.78
CA LYS A 60 -0.87 16.32 11.51
C LYS A 60 0.44 16.79 10.90
N THR A 61 1.40 17.11 11.76
CA THR A 61 2.78 17.40 11.35
C THR A 61 3.62 16.11 11.27
N ALA A 62 4.81 16.20 10.66
CA ALA A 62 5.75 15.07 10.64
C ALA A 62 6.13 14.60 12.06
N ASP A 63 6.22 15.52 13.03
CA ASP A 63 6.53 15.19 14.42
C ASP A 63 5.38 14.45 15.12
N ASP A 64 4.13 14.82 14.82
CA ASP A 64 2.94 14.10 15.32
C ASP A 64 2.95 12.64 14.84
N ILE A 65 3.27 12.43 13.55
CA ILE A 65 3.36 11.08 12.98
C ILE A 65 4.45 10.26 13.67
N ILE A 66 5.67 10.80 13.83
CA ILE A 66 6.77 10.11 14.51
C ILE A 66 6.45 9.86 15.99
N LYS A 67 5.73 10.78 16.64
CA LYS A 67 5.33 10.64 18.05
C LYS A 67 4.39 9.46 18.25
N ASN A 68 3.49 9.22 17.29
CA ASN A 68 2.43 8.21 17.35
C ASN A 68 2.86 6.82 16.82
N MET A 69 4.08 6.66 16.31
CA MET A 69 4.64 5.34 15.99
C MET A 69 4.90 4.54 17.28
N ASP A 70 4.82 3.21 17.19
CA ASP A 70 5.33 2.35 18.26
C ASP A 70 6.83 2.55 18.49
N GLY A 71 7.34 2.08 19.63
CA GLY A 71 8.72 2.30 20.04
C GLY A 71 9.76 1.79 19.04
N LEU A 72 9.50 0.67 18.36
CA LEU A 72 10.42 0.08 17.39
C LEU A 72 10.48 0.93 16.12
N ARG A 73 9.33 1.29 15.54
CA ARG A 73 9.26 2.10 14.30
C ARG A 73 9.81 3.49 14.56
N LYS A 74 9.48 4.13 15.69
CA LYS A 74 10.02 5.44 16.08
C LYS A 74 11.54 5.42 16.18
N ARG A 75 12.13 4.40 16.82
CA ARG A 75 13.58 4.23 16.94
C ARG A 75 14.24 4.04 15.58
N ASN A 76 13.68 3.17 14.74
CA ASN A 76 14.24 2.87 13.42
C ASN A 76 14.16 4.09 12.49
N THR A 77 13.04 4.83 12.49
CA THR A 77 12.89 6.08 11.72
C THR A 77 13.89 7.15 12.15
N LYS A 78 14.21 7.26 13.46
CA LYS A 78 15.27 8.15 13.93
C LYS A 78 16.67 7.67 13.55
N LYS A 79 16.91 6.35 13.52
CA LYS A 79 18.20 5.76 13.14
C LYS A 79 18.54 6.05 11.68
N VAL A 80 17.58 5.88 10.76
CA VAL A 80 17.82 6.11 9.32
C VAL A 80 18.14 7.58 8.99
N LYS A 81 17.71 8.53 9.83
CA LYS A 81 18.09 9.95 9.69
C LYS A 81 19.57 10.23 10.01
N LYS A 82 20.28 9.29 10.66
CA LYS A 82 21.64 9.50 11.18
C LYS A 82 22.67 8.46 10.70
N ASN A 83 22.26 7.39 10.02
CA ASN A 83 23.13 6.26 9.68
C ASN A 83 23.68 6.29 8.25
N GLY A 84 23.61 7.44 7.56
CA GLY A 84 24.15 7.61 6.21
C GLY A 84 23.29 7.07 5.07
N VAL A 85 22.13 6.44 5.36
CA VAL A 85 21.18 6.03 4.32
C VAL A 85 20.58 7.26 3.65
N LYS A 86 20.57 7.25 2.31
CA LYS A 86 19.97 8.28 1.46
C LYS A 86 18.80 7.69 0.67
N VAL A 87 17.94 8.55 0.14
CA VAL A 87 16.84 8.17 -0.75
C VAL A 87 16.95 8.99 -2.03
N ARG A 88 16.80 8.32 -3.18
CA ARG A 88 16.65 8.95 -4.50
C ARG A 88 15.51 8.30 -5.26
N TYR A 89 15.00 8.97 -6.28
CA TYR A 89 13.95 8.43 -7.15
C TYR A 89 14.57 7.82 -8.40
N LEU A 90 14.18 6.59 -8.72
CA LEU A 90 14.62 5.88 -9.91
C LEU A 90 13.84 6.36 -11.14
N SER A 91 14.55 6.45 -12.26
CA SER A 91 14.00 6.63 -13.61
C SER A 91 13.64 5.28 -14.25
N GLU A 92 13.11 5.32 -15.48
CA GLU A 92 12.68 4.12 -16.21
C GLU A 92 13.85 3.17 -16.49
N GLU A 93 15.01 3.70 -16.88
CA GLU A 93 16.22 2.93 -17.16
C GLU A 93 16.82 2.26 -15.91
N GLU A 94 16.49 2.77 -14.72
CA GLU A 94 16.93 2.21 -13.44
C GLU A 94 15.90 1.27 -12.81
N LEU A 95 14.73 1.08 -13.44
CA LEU A 95 13.69 0.19 -12.96
C LEU A 95 14.15 -1.27 -12.73
N PRO A 96 15.15 -1.84 -13.46
CA PRO A 96 15.70 -3.14 -13.13
C PRO A 96 16.21 -3.26 -11.69
N ILE A 97 16.70 -2.18 -11.06
CA ILE A 97 17.12 -2.19 -9.65
C ILE A 97 15.90 -2.45 -8.74
N PHE A 98 14.76 -1.84 -9.03
CA PHE A 98 13.53 -2.10 -8.29
C PHE A 98 13.02 -3.54 -8.54
N ARG A 99 13.14 -4.05 -9.78
CA ARG A 99 12.70 -5.40 -10.14
C ARG A 99 13.47 -6.48 -9.39
N SER A 100 14.79 -6.34 -9.21
CA SER A 100 15.57 -7.32 -8.45
C SER A 100 15.06 -7.51 -7.01
N PHE A 101 14.66 -6.43 -6.34
CA PHE A 101 14.05 -6.52 -5.00
C PHE A 101 12.68 -7.20 -5.02
N MET A 102 11.88 -6.99 -6.07
CA MET A 102 10.56 -7.61 -6.20
C MET A 102 10.66 -9.12 -6.44
N GLU A 103 11.59 -9.54 -7.30
CA GLU A 103 11.90 -10.95 -7.57
C GLU A 103 12.32 -11.66 -6.29
N ASP A 104 13.35 -11.16 -5.59
CA ASP A 104 13.83 -11.69 -4.30
C ASP A 104 12.71 -11.79 -3.25
N THR A 105 11.82 -10.78 -3.22
CA THR A 105 10.74 -10.72 -2.23
C THR A 105 9.60 -11.68 -2.59
N SER A 106 9.31 -11.88 -3.88
CA SER A 106 8.25 -12.78 -4.34
C SER A 106 8.59 -14.24 -4.10
N GLU A 107 9.85 -14.63 -4.34
CA GLU A 107 10.35 -15.99 -4.07
C GLU A 107 10.26 -16.32 -2.58
N SER A 108 10.51 -15.35 -1.71
CA SER A 108 10.53 -15.55 -0.26
C SER A 108 9.15 -15.49 0.41
N LYS A 109 8.15 -14.81 -0.18
CA LYS A 109 6.85 -14.54 0.47
C LYS A 109 5.63 -15.13 -0.23
N ALA A 110 5.80 -15.97 -1.24
CA ALA A 110 4.72 -16.69 -1.93
C ALA A 110 3.57 -15.78 -2.41
N PHE A 111 3.87 -14.56 -2.86
CA PHE A 111 2.92 -13.71 -3.57
C PHE A 111 3.23 -13.73 -5.07
N ALA A 112 2.18 -13.69 -5.89
CA ALA A 112 2.33 -13.60 -7.33
C ALA A 112 2.75 -12.17 -7.71
N ASP A 113 3.99 -12.01 -8.17
CA ASP A 113 4.46 -10.74 -8.74
C ASP A 113 3.74 -10.42 -10.05
N ARG A 114 3.74 -9.14 -10.44
CA ARG A 114 3.26 -8.69 -11.75
C ARG A 114 4.41 -8.73 -12.75
N ASP A 115 4.05 -8.80 -14.03
CA ASP A 115 5.04 -8.76 -15.10
C ASP A 115 5.76 -7.41 -15.18
N ASP A 116 6.92 -7.37 -15.85
CA ASP A 116 7.68 -6.14 -16.02
C ASP A 116 6.84 -5.03 -16.64
N LYS A 117 6.04 -5.38 -17.66
CA LYS A 117 5.19 -4.43 -18.38
C LYS A 117 4.22 -3.71 -17.45
N PHE A 118 3.75 -4.34 -16.37
CA PHE A 118 2.95 -3.67 -15.36
C PHE A 118 3.64 -2.42 -14.83
N TYR A 119 4.90 -2.53 -14.42
CA TYR A 119 5.67 -1.44 -13.82
C TYR A 119 6.10 -0.39 -14.85
N TYR A 120 6.66 -0.81 -15.99
CA TYR A 120 7.07 0.12 -17.05
C TYR A 120 5.88 0.95 -17.57
N ASN A 121 4.72 0.32 -17.78
CA ASN A 121 3.53 1.06 -18.21
C ASN A 121 3.06 2.08 -17.15
N ARG A 122 3.18 1.77 -15.84
CA ARG A 122 2.83 2.75 -14.80
C ARG A 122 3.74 3.95 -14.84
N LEU A 123 5.06 3.78 -14.95
CA LEU A 123 6.00 4.90 -15.13
C LEU A 123 5.63 5.76 -16.34
N LYS A 124 5.45 5.11 -17.50
CA LYS A 124 5.14 5.79 -18.77
C LYS A 124 3.86 6.61 -18.73
N TYR A 125 2.78 6.06 -18.18
CA TYR A 125 1.45 6.68 -18.27
C TYR A 125 1.05 7.48 -17.04
N TYR A 126 1.55 7.16 -15.84
CA TYR A 126 1.21 7.91 -14.62
C TYR A 126 2.13 9.12 -14.41
N LYS A 127 3.33 9.13 -15.02
CA LYS A 127 4.25 10.27 -15.02
C LYS A 127 4.54 10.78 -13.59
N ASP A 128 4.18 12.02 -13.30
CA ASP A 128 4.36 12.68 -12.00
C ASP A 128 3.52 12.07 -10.86
N ARG A 129 2.58 11.17 -11.17
CA ARG A 129 1.75 10.45 -10.20
C ARG A 129 2.33 9.12 -9.76
N VAL A 130 3.54 8.79 -10.17
CA VAL A 130 4.28 7.60 -9.73
C VAL A 130 5.71 7.97 -9.39
N LEU A 131 6.20 7.45 -8.27
CA LEU A 131 7.57 7.63 -7.79
C LEU A 131 8.10 6.27 -7.35
N VAL A 132 9.38 6.01 -7.65
CA VAL A 132 10.08 4.77 -7.26
C VAL A 132 11.25 5.14 -6.35
N PRO A 133 11.03 5.26 -5.03
CA PRO A 133 12.08 5.61 -4.09
C PRO A 133 13.02 4.42 -3.82
N LEU A 134 14.32 4.62 -4.01
CA LEU A 134 15.38 3.68 -3.63
C LEU A 134 16.12 4.21 -2.40
N ALA A 135 16.18 3.39 -1.34
CA ALA A 135 17.08 3.62 -0.21
C ALA A 135 18.46 3.01 -0.49
N TYR A 136 19.52 3.78 -0.32
CA TYR A 136 20.90 3.35 -0.62
C TYR A 136 21.93 3.97 0.32
N ILE A 137 23.15 3.43 0.34
CA ILE A 137 24.33 4.01 1.01
C ILE A 137 25.32 4.39 -0.08
N ASN A 138 25.91 5.59 0.00
CA ASN A 138 27.05 5.93 -0.84
C ASN A 138 28.34 5.72 -0.04
N PHE A 139 29.28 4.95 -0.59
CA PHE A 139 30.58 4.65 0.05
C PHE A 139 31.72 5.55 -0.44
N ASP A 140 31.44 6.46 -1.40
CA ASP A 140 32.38 7.51 -1.84
C ASP A 140 32.72 8.50 -0.71
#